data_AF-A0A2V3IZ37-F1
#
_entry.id   AF-A0A2V3IZ37-F1
#
_cell.length_a   1.000
_cell.length_b   1.000
_cell.length_c   1.000
_cell.angle_alpha   90.00
_cell.angle_beta   90.00
_cell.angle_gamma   90.00
#
_symmetry.space_group_name_H-M   'P 1'
#
loop_
_entity.id
_entity.type
_entity.pdbx_description
1 polymer ?
#
loop_
_entity_poly.entity_id
_entity_poly.type
_entity_poly.pdbx_seq_one_letter_code
_entity_poly.pdbx_strand_id
1 'polypeptide(L)'
;MIGSQAVNDDDRVRVYTAPTVPARDEDGLTMAWRALSIAARRLPAVLRPLATLRTNAESNALNPICAQSSSWTAASSYAALLSAASFAGVVYADQPFTADATSRVEHDTGVHFPTTISSAQQLVGVGARFMRGLVKVYAVGVYLDAVSARHSLRNWSGFDVDDILEAQPLWNALVEGAPALGVRTVRMVVVRQVVGSHMQHGFERQLIPRVLHIAKRGGCRPADCKADAKRFCALFCLVGTMKVGSDVRIAVDADVVSLSVDGRVLGEVRSKQLAVAVMDMFLGDRSVVNGLRRDVAVGLHQWLL
;
A
#
# COMPACT_ATOMS: atom_id res chain seq x y z
N MET A 1 39.83 73.10 -17.95
CA MET A 1 41.27 72.78 -17.97
C MET A 1 41.57 71.96 -16.72
N ILE A 2 42.44 70.95 -16.79
CA ILE A 2 43.02 70.18 -15.65
C ILE A 2 41.97 69.35 -14.83
N GLY A 3 42.18 68.07 -14.48
CA GLY A 3 43.17 67.08 -14.95
C GLY A 3 43.99 66.38 -13.86
N SER A 4 43.40 65.36 -13.18
CA SER A 4 44.03 64.30 -12.34
C SER A 4 42.93 63.27 -11.96
N GLN A 5 43.07 61.98 -11.60
CA GLN A 5 44.16 61.06 -11.18
C GLN A 5 44.72 61.25 -9.74
N ALA A 6 44.99 60.23 -8.91
CA ALA A 6 44.64 58.79 -8.83
C ALA A 6 45.00 58.30 -7.37
N VAL A 7 44.93 57.04 -6.87
CA VAL A 7 44.61 55.68 -7.37
C VAL A 7 44.29 54.74 -6.16
N ASN A 8 43.61 53.59 -6.36
CA ASN A 8 43.49 52.42 -5.45
C ASN A 8 42.80 52.62 -4.05
N ASP A 9 42.41 51.59 -3.27
CA ASP A 9 42.49 50.12 -3.45
C ASP A 9 41.28 49.33 -2.85
N ASP A 10 41.36 48.00 -2.94
CA ASP A 10 40.45 46.96 -2.41
C ASP A 10 39.82 47.20 -1.01
N ASP A 11 38.49 47.01 -0.92
CA ASP A 11 37.93 45.96 -0.03
C ASP A 11 36.56 45.49 -0.57
N ARG A 12 36.52 44.27 -1.09
CA ARG A 12 35.28 43.59 -1.52
C ARG A 12 35.15 42.21 -0.86
N VAL A 13 34.62 42.22 0.36
CA VAL A 13 34.21 41.02 1.11
C VAL A 13 33.26 40.13 0.28
N ARG A 14 33.84 39.14 -0.40
CA ARG A 14 33.09 38.05 -1.07
C ARG A 14 32.63 37.05 0.00
N VAL A 15 31.38 37.16 0.42
CA VAL A 15 30.72 36.13 1.23
C VAL A 15 30.58 34.86 0.37
N TYR A 16 31.48 33.90 0.56
CA TYR A 16 31.33 32.56 0.01
C TYR A 16 30.19 31.84 0.74
N THR A 17 29.02 31.79 0.11
CA THR A 17 28.00 30.80 0.47
C THR A 17 28.53 29.41 0.10
N ALA A 18 28.68 28.54 1.10
CA ALA A 18 29.06 27.15 0.86
C ALA A 18 27.98 26.46 0.00
N PRO A 19 28.35 25.59 -0.96
CA PRO A 19 27.37 24.85 -1.74
C PRO A 19 26.52 23.97 -0.82
N THR A 20 25.20 24.09 -0.92
CA THR A 20 24.26 23.25 -0.19
C THR A 20 24.42 21.80 -0.64
N VAL A 21 25.05 21.00 0.22
CA VAL A 21 25.13 19.54 0.04
C VAL A 21 23.71 19.00 -0.08
N PRO A 22 23.35 18.28 -1.15
CA PRO A 22 22.02 17.71 -1.29
C PRO A 22 21.76 16.72 -0.14
N ALA A 23 20.56 16.77 0.41
CA ALA A 23 20.17 15.89 1.53
C ALA A 23 20.40 14.42 1.15
N ARG A 24 21.01 13.65 2.06
CA ARG A 24 21.19 12.21 1.86
C ARG A 24 19.83 11.52 1.84
N ASP A 25 19.69 10.60 0.90
CA ASP A 25 18.59 9.62 0.86
C ASP A 25 18.76 8.61 2.02
N GLU A 26 18.22 8.96 3.19
CA GLU A 26 18.30 8.12 4.38
C GLU A 26 17.37 6.89 4.30
N ASP A 27 16.33 6.93 3.47
CA ASP A 27 15.43 5.80 3.23
C ASP A 27 16.15 4.69 2.45
N GLY A 28 16.89 5.04 1.40
CA GLY A 28 17.73 4.11 0.64
C GLY A 28 18.80 3.43 1.51
N LEU A 29 19.48 4.21 2.36
CA LEU A 29 20.47 3.67 3.32
C LEU A 29 19.82 2.76 4.37
N THR A 30 18.65 3.14 4.89
CA THR A 30 17.92 2.35 5.89
C THR A 30 17.44 1.01 5.33
N MET A 31 17.04 0.96 4.05
CA MET A 31 16.73 -0.29 3.34
C MET A 31 17.98 -1.16 3.14
N ALA A 32 19.09 -0.59 2.68
CA ALA A 32 20.33 -1.33 2.43
C ALA A 32 20.91 -1.96 3.71
N TRP A 33 20.96 -1.21 4.82
CA TRP A 33 21.39 -1.74 6.13
C TRP A 33 20.50 -2.88 6.63
N ARG A 34 19.19 -2.82 6.37
CA ARG A 34 18.24 -3.88 6.77
C ARG A 34 18.41 -5.15 5.95
N ALA A 35 18.63 -5.06 4.63
CA ALA A 35 18.97 -6.21 3.79
C ALA A 35 20.28 -6.88 4.24
N LEU A 36 21.33 -6.08 4.49
CA LEU A 36 22.60 -6.54 5.09
C LEU A 36 22.39 -7.26 6.43
N SER A 37 21.47 -6.78 7.28
CA SER A 37 21.15 -7.41 8.57
C SER A 37 20.37 -8.73 8.49
N ILE A 38 19.87 -9.09 7.31
CA ILE A 38 19.31 -10.42 7.02
C ILE A 38 20.43 -11.32 6.49
N ALA A 39 21.19 -10.87 5.48
CA ALA A 39 22.32 -11.60 4.91
C ALA A 39 23.37 -12.00 5.99
N ALA A 40 23.69 -11.10 6.91
CA ALA A 40 24.61 -11.34 8.02
C ALA A 40 24.16 -12.46 9.00
N ARG A 41 22.89 -12.90 8.95
CA ARG A 41 22.39 -14.03 9.77
C ARG A 41 22.74 -15.39 9.17
N ARG A 42 22.91 -15.48 7.85
CA ARG A 42 23.34 -16.70 7.12
C ARG A 42 24.88 -16.91 7.17
N LEU A 43 25.66 -15.98 7.74
CA LEU A 43 27.10 -16.20 7.98
C LEU A 43 27.35 -17.27 9.06
N PRO A 44 28.32 -18.18 8.88
CA PRO A 44 28.70 -19.14 9.90
C PRO A 44 29.23 -18.43 11.16
N ALA A 45 28.97 -19.01 12.34
CA ALA A 45 29.15 -18.36 13.64
C ALA A 45 30.58 -17.84 13.93
N VAL A 46 31.59 -18.35 13.20
CA VAL A 46 33.01 -17.96 13.27
C VAL A 46 33.24 -16.50 12.83
N LEU A 47 32.33 -15.89 12.05
CA LEU A 47 32.51 -14.57 11.44
C LEU A 47 31.65 -13.44 12.03
N ARG A 48 31.31 -13.51 13.32
CA ARG A 48 30.59 -12.43 14.04
C ARG A 48 31.55 -11.58 14.89
N PRO A 49 31.91 -10.35 14.48
CA PRO A 49 32.62 -9.42 15.37
C PRO A 49 31.71 -8.90 16.48
N LEU A 50 32.26 -8.72 17.68
CA LEU A 50 31.56 -8.13 18.83
C LEU A 50 31.40 -6.61 18.66
N ALA A 51 30.15 -6.14 18.60
CA ALA A 51 29.81 -4.72 18.49
C ALA A 51 28.86 -4.29 19.62
N THR A 52 29.26 -4.52 20.87
CA THR A 52 28.57 -3.99 22.06
C THR A 52 29.18 -2.67 22.51
N LEU A 53 28.58 -1.55 22.10
CA LEU A 53 28.78 -0.25 22.76
C LEU A 53 27.43 0.28 23.24
N ARG A 54 27.41 0.70 24.51
CA ARG A 54 26.23 1.08 25.28
C ARG A 54 26.57 2.34 26.05
N THR A 55 25.86 3.43 25.77
CA THR A 55 25.97 4.69 26.52
C THR A 55 24.59 5.09 27.00
N ASN A 56 24.35 4.99 28.31
CA ASN A 56 23.18 5.57 28.95
C ASN A 56 23.38 7.10 29.07
N ALA A 57 22.30 7.87 28.97
CA ALA A 57 22.25 9.25 29.43
C ALA A 57 20.86 9.56 30.00
N GLU A 58 20.77 9.62 31.32
CA GLU A 58 19.67 10.25 32.05
C GLU A 58 20.01 11.76 32.19
N SER A 59 19.18 12.71 32.61
CA SER A 59 17.93 12.66 33.39
C SER A 59 17.20 14.03 33.32
N ASN A 60 15.92 14.07 33.73
CA ASN A 60 15.22 15.26 34.30
C ASN A 60 14.98 16.49 33.37
N ALA A 61 14.05 17.44 33.63
CA ALA A 61 13.16 17.62 34.78
C ALA A 61 11.83 18.35 34.45
N LEU A 62 10.83 18.19 35.34
CA LEU A 62 9.78 19.16 35.76
C LEU A 62 8.72 19.72 34.78
N ASN A 63 7.47 19.36 35.08
CA ASN A 63 6.22 20.17 34.93
C ASN A 63 6.12 21.17 36.13
N PRO A 64 5.36 22.31 36.09
CA PRO A 64 3.87 22.25 36.10
C PRO A 64 3.02 23.46 35.57
N ILE A 65 1.74 23.16 35.24
CA ILE A 65 0.48 23.91 35.55
C ILE A 65 0.41 25.45 35.33
N CYS A 66 -0.52 25.95 34.49
CA CYS A 66 -1.76 26.64 34.95
C CYS A 66 -2.81 27.03 33.85
N ALA A 67 -4.09 26.82 34.19
CA ALA A 67 -5.34 27.58 33.94
C ALA A 67 -5.69 28.38 32.64
N GLN A 68 -6.96 28.20 32.21
CA GLN A 68 -7.94 29.22 31.71
C GLN A 68 -7.71 29.88 30.32
N SER A 69 -8.74 30.35 29.58
CA SER A 69 -10.21 30.16 29.61
C SER A 69 -10.85 30.55 28.25
N SER A 70 -12.18 30.37 28.09
CA SER A 70 -13.16 31.24 27.34
C SER A 70 -12.81 31.93 26.00
N SER A 71 -13.66 32.06 24.97
CA SER A 71 -14.91 31.40 24.49
C SER A 71 -15.49 32.23 23.29
N TRP A 72 -16.53 31.74 22.62
CA TRP A 72 -17.43 32.47 21.67
C TRP A 72 -16.93 32.82 20.24
N THR A 73 -17.40 32.00 19.29
CA THR A 73 -18.06 32.37 18.02
C THR A 73 -17.54 33.54 17.16
N ALA A 74 -17.15 33.21 15.93
CA ALA A 74 -17.57 33.94 14.74
C ALA A 74 -17.94 32.94 13.63
N ALA A 75 -19.12 33.07 13.03
CA ALA A 75 -19.49 32.34 11.82
C ALA A 75 -19.10 33.19 10.60
N SER A 76 -18.55 32.58 9.55
CA SER A 76 -18.32 33.25 8.27
C SER A 76 -18.51 32.28 7.12
N SER A 77 -19.56 32.52 6.32
CA SER A 77 -19.94 31.68 5.20
C SER A 77 -19.10 32.01 3.97
N TYR A 78 -18.30 31.06 3.48
CA TYR A 78 -17.66 31.15 2.17
C TYR A 78 -18.26 30.13 1.22
N ALA A 79 -18.64 30.60 0.02
CA ALA A 79 -19.47 29.86 -0.91
C ALA A 79 -18.72 28.71 -1.59
N ALA A 80 -19.38 27.57 -1.73
CA ALA A 80 -18.88 26.43 -2.49
C ALA A 80 -19.00 26.72 -4.00
N LEU A 81 -17.91 27.17 -4.63
CA LEU A 81 -17.78 27.19 -6.08
C LEU A 81 -17.60 25.76 -6.61
N LEU A 82 -18.72 25.11 -6.93
CA LEU A 82 -18.75 23.79 -7.58
C LEU A 82 -18.30 23.91 -9.04
N SER A 83 -16.97 23.89 -9.26
CA SER A 83 -16.41 23.68 -10.58
C SER A 83 -16.59 22.21 -10.98
N ALA A 84 -17.61 21.94 -11.79
CA ALA A 84 -17.92 20.61 -12.31
C ALA A 84 -16.92 20.22 -13.41
N ALA A 85 -15.73 19.76 -13.00
CA ALA A 85 -14.75 19.18 -13.90
C ALA A 85 -15.29 17.87 -14.47
N SER A 86 -15.78 17.90 -15.72
CA SER A 86 -16.27 16.73 -16.45
C SER A 86 -15.11 15.79 -16.82
N PHE A 87 -14.71 14.93 -15.88
CA PHE A 87 -13.81 13.82 -16.17
C PHE A 87 -14.48 12.84 -17.13
N ALA A 88 -14.05 12.88 -18.40
CA ALA A 88 -14.41 11.89 -19.40
C ALA A 88 -13.80 10.54 -18.99
N GLY A 89 -14.58 9.72 -18.27
CA GLY A 89 -14.14 8.41 -17.82
C GLY A 89 -13.80 7.51 -19.00
N VAL A 90 -12.57 7.00 -19.04
CA VAL A 90 -12.13 6.02 -20.03
C VAL A 90 -12.90 4.72 -19.79
N VAL A 91 -13.89 4.45 -20.64
CA VAL A 91 -14.66 3.21 -20.61
C VAL A 91 -13.79 2.09 -21.17
N TYR A 92 -13.12 1.36 -20.28
CA TYR A 92 -12.52 0.08 -20.61
C TYR A 92 -13.63 -0.94 -20.89
N ALA A 93 -13.85 -1.26 -22.16
CA ALA A 93 -14.71 -2.35 -22.56
C ALA A 93 -13.96 -3.69 -22.38
N ASP A 94 -14.39 -4.51 -21.41
CA ASP A 94 -13.87 -5.88 -21.25
C ASP A 94 -14.22 -6.70 -22.53
N GLN A 95 -13.20 -7.24 -23.21
CA GLN A 95 -13.40 -8.25 -24.26
C GLN A 95 -13.58 -9.65 -23.65
N PRO A 96 -14.34 -10.56 -24.31
CA PRO A 96 -14.54 -11.91 -23.81
C PRO A 96 -13.24 -12.72 -23.79
N PHE A 97 -12.97 -13.40 -22.68
CA PHE A 97 -11.74 -14.13 -22.41
C PHE A 97 -11.75 -15.54 -23.03
N THR A 98 -10.77 -15.84 -23.87
CA THR A 98 -10.43 -17.20 -24.33
C THR A 98 -9.21 -17.71 -23.57
N ALA A 99 -9.24 -18.96 -23.08
CA ALA A 99 -8.16 -19.53 -22.31
C ALA A 99 -6.95 -19.91 -23.20
N ASP A 100 -5.80 -19.32 -22.90
CA ASP A 100 -4.48 -19.57 -23.50
C ASP A 100 -3.42 -19.49 -22.38
N ALA A 101 -2.12 -19.55 -22.72
CA ALA A 101 -0.98 -19.32 -21.83
C ALA A 101 -0.98 -17.93 -21.13
N THR A 102 -1.95 -17.09 -21.45
CA THR A 102 -2.30 -15.81 -20.83
C THR A 102 -2.97 -15.93 -19.45
N SER A 103 -3.00 -17.11 -18.80
CA SER A 103 -3.63 -17.28 -17.48
C SER A 103 -2.94 -18.28 -16.54
N ARG A 104 -3.07 -18.04 -15.22
CA ARG A 104 -2.69 -18.96 -14.13
C ARG A 104 -3.95 -19.46 -13.43
N VAL A 105 -4.01 -20.76 -13.13
CA VAL A 105 -5.14 -21.39 -12.43
C VAL A 105 -4.89 -21.37 -10.93
N GLU A 106 -5.89 -20.97 -10.15
CA GLU A 106 -5.91 -21.18 -8.71
C GLU A 106 -6.36 -22.62 -8.42
N HIS A 107 -5.46 -23.44 -7.86
CA HIS A 107 -5.60 -24.89 -7.75
C HIS A 107 -6.89 -25.34 -7.04
N ASP A 108 -7.25 -24.72 -5.92
CA ASP A 108 -8.31 -25.24 -5.08
C ASP A 108 -9.71 -24.95 -5.65
N THR A 109 -9.87 -23.93 -6.48
CA THR A 109 -11.15 -23.57 -7.10
C THR A 109 -11.25 -23.87 -8.60
N GLY A 110 -10.12 -24.05 -9.29
CA GLY A 110 -10.07 -24.13 -10.76
C GLY A 110 -10.31 -22.78 -11.46
N VAL A 111 -10.28 -21.65 -10.73
CA VAL A 111 -10.48 -20.32 -11.32
C VAL A 111 -9.24 -19.89 -12.11
N HIS A 112 -9.45 -19.44 -13.34
CA HIS A 112 -8.42 -18.81 -14.16
C HIS A 112 -8.28 -17.31 -13.81
N PHE A 113 -7.03 -16.89 -13.58
CA PHE A 113 -6.61 -15.50 -13.46
C PHE A 113 -5.74 -15.13 -14.65
N PRO A 114 -6.09 -14.10 -15.45
CA PRO A 114 -5.23 -13.69 -16.54
C PRO A 114 -3.88 -13.16 -16.00
N THR A 115 -2.81 -13.28 -16.78
CA THR A 115 -1.48 -12.79 -16.39
C THR A 115 -1.40 -11.25 -16.38
N THR A 116 -2.34 -10.58 -17.05
CA THR A 116 -2.52 -9.12 -17.09
C THR A 116 -3.99 -8.74 -16.93
N ILE A 117 -4.28 -7.61 -16.27
CA ILE A 117 -5.62 -6.98 -16.23
C ILE A 117 -5.64 -5.56 -16.79
N SER A 118 -4.48 -5.01 -17.13
CA SER A 118 -4.30 -3.77 -17.89
C SER A 118 -2.94 -3.81 -18.59
N SER A 119 -2.61 -2.77 -19.35
CA SER A 119 -1.28 -2.59 -19.95
C SER A 119 -0.14 -2.50 -18.93
N ALA A 120 -0.44 -2.19 -17.66
CA ALA A 120 0.55 -2.02 -16.59
C ALA A 120 0.47 -3.09 -15.49
N GLN A 121 -0.71 -3.61 -15.17
CA GLN A 121 -0.89 -4.52 -14.04
C GLN A 121 -0.74 -6.01 -14.42
N GLN A 122 0.29 -6.66 -13.87
CA GLN A 122 0.57 -8.08 -14.03
C GLN A 122 0.17 -8.89 -12.77
N LEU A 123 -0.19 -10.16 -12.94
CA LEU A 123 -0.53 -11.10 -11.86
C LEU A 123 0.71 -11.57 -11.12
N VAL A 124 0.76 -11.35 -9.80
CA VAL A 124 1.87 -11.82 -8.95
C VAL A 124 1.49 -13.05 -8.12
N GLY A 125 0.30 -13.11 -7.51
CA GLY A 125 -0.11 -14.20 -6.61
C GLY A 125 -1.58 -14.63 -6.78
N VAL A 126 -1.90 -15.88 -6.48
CA VAL A 126 -3.28 -16.44 -6.41
C VAL A 126 -3.51 -17.25 -5.13
N GLY A 127 -4.78 -17.50 -4.79
CA GLY A 127 -5.15 -18.43 -3.71
C GLY A 127 -6.63 -18.40 -3.33
N ALA A 128 -7.13 -19.46 -2.66
CA ALA A 128 -8.53 -19.60 -2.28
C ALA A 128 -8.86 -19.11 -0.86
N ARG A 129 -10.00 -18.43 -0.69
CA ARG A 129 -10.60 -18.16 0.63
C ARG A 129 -11.56 -19.27 1.02
N PHE A 130 -11.26 -19.94 2.12
CA PHE A 130 -12.14 -20.88 2.78
C PHE A 130 -12.84 -20.26 4.00
N MET A 131 -14.11 -20.59 4.20
CA MET A 131 -14.86 -20.35 5.43
C MET A 131 -14.83 -21.62 6.28
N ARG A 132 -14.39 -21.49 7.54
CA ARG A 132 -14.17 -22.61 8.49
C ARG A 132 -13.30 -23.75 7.91
N GLY A 133 -12.34 -23.42 7.04
CA GLY A 133 -11.44 -24.39 6.37
C GLY A 133 -12.07 -25.28 5.30
N LEU A 134 -13.41 -25.40 5.25
CA LEU A 134 -14.10 -26.38 4.40
C LEU A 134 -14.82 -25.75 3.19
N VAL A 135 -15.44 -24.57 3.37
CA VAL A 135 -16.34 -23.99 2.37
C VAL A 135 -15.61 -22.94 1.54
N LYS A 136 -15.30 -23.25 0.28
CA LYS A 136 -14.74 -22.30 -0.69
C LYS A 136 -15.69 -21.10 -0.85
N VAL A 137 -15.17 -19.88 -0.81
CA VAL A 137 -15.95 -18.62 -0.86
C VAL A 137 -15.68 -17.86 -2.16
N TYR A 138 -14.40 -17.61 -2.42
CA TYR A 138 -13.89 -16.98 -3.64
C TYR A 138 -12.43 -17.42 -3.85
N ALA A 139 -11.99 -17.38 -5.11
CA ALA A 139 -10.58 -17.36 -5.45
C ALA A 139 -10.08 -15.91 -5.46
N VAL A 140 -8.78 -15.70 -5.28
CA VAL A 140 -8.12 -14.38 -5.31
C VAL A 140 -6.96 -14.42 -6.29
N GLY A 141 -6.75 -13.31 -6.99
CA GLY A 141 -5.54 -12.97 -7.72
C GLY A 141 -5.08 -11.56 -7.35
N VAL A 142 -3.80 -11.40 -7.02
CA VAL A 142 -3.16 -10.13 -6.65
C VAL A 142 -2.33 -9.63 -7.82
N TYR A 143 -2.53 -8.37 -8.19
CA TYR A 143 -1.91 -7.72 -9.32
C TYR A 143 -1.19 -6.45 -8.87
N LEU A 144 -0.04 -6.19 -9.47
CA LEU A 144 0.79 -5.00 -9.20
C LEU A 144 1.14 -4.33 -10.52
N ASP A 145 1.31 -3.02 -10.50
CA ASP A 145 1.95 -2.29 -11.62
C ASP A 145 3.37 -2.84 -11.83
N ALA A 146 3.61 -3.49 -12.97
CA ALA A 146 4.77 -4.33 -13.16
C ALA A 146 6.08 -3.54 -13.32
N VAL A 147 6.01 -2.30 -13.81
CA VAL A 147 7.17 -1.42 -13.97
C VAL A 147 7.52 -0.79 -12.62
N SER A 148 6.51 -0.23 -11.96
CA SER A 148 6.64 0.49 -10.69
C SER A 148 7.03 -0.46 -9.55
N ALA A 149 6.43 -1.66 -9.50
CA ALA A 149 6.77 -2.69 -8.53
C ALA A 149 8.19 -3.25 -8.74
N ARG A 150 8.60 -3.58 -9.98
CA ARG A 150 9.99 -4.03 -10.24
C ARG A 150 11.01 -2.96 -9.85
N HIS A 151 10.76 -1.70 -10.20
CA HIS A 151 11.64 -0.60 -9.80
C HIS A 151 11.73 -0.44 -8.27
N SER A 152 10.59 -0.50 -7.57
CA SER A 152 10.53 -0.36 -6.11
C SER A 152 11.11 -1.54 -5.34
N LEU A 153 10.98 -2.76 -5.88
CA LEU A 153 11.38 -4.01 -5.23
C LEU A 153 12.74 -4.54 -5.72
N ARG A 154 13.44 -3.83 -6.61
CA ARG A 154 14.77 -4.20 -7.15
C ARG A 154 15.81 -4.60 -6.10
N ASN A 155 15.72 -4.05 -4.88
CA ASN A 155 16.61 -4.38 -3.76
C ASN A 155 16.41 -5.82 -3.23
N TRP A 156 15.39 -6.53 -3.70
CA TRP A 156 15.07 -7.94 -3.41
C TRP A 156 15.31 -8.85 -4.63
N SER A 157 16.00 -8.35 -5.66
CA SER A 157 16.47 -9.16 -6.79
C SER A 157 17.47 -10.23 -6.34
N GLY A 158 17.35 -11.44 -6.89
CA GLY A 158 18.20 -12.59 -6.55
C GLY A 158 17.96 -13.24 -5.17
N PHE A 159 17.00 -12.75 -4.36
CA PHE A 159 16.63 -13.41 -3.10
C PHE A 159 15.77 -14.67 -3.36
N ASP A 160 15.89 -15.68 -2.50
CA ASP A 160 15.08 -16.90 -2.57
C ASP A 160 13.64 -16.68 -2.06
N VAL A 161 12.74 -17.64 -2.33
CA VAL A 161 11.31 -17.52 -2.01
C VAL A 161 11.05 -17.46 -0.50
N ASP A 162 11.86 -18.13 0.31
CA ASP A 162 11.69 -18.15 1.77
C ASP A 162 12.33 -16.90 2.42
N ASP A 163 13.44 -16.38 1.88
CA ASP A 163 13.95 -15.03 2.21
C ASP A 163 12.89 -13.95 1.93
N ILE A 164 12.23 -14.00 0.77
CA ILE A 164 11.13 -13.07 0.42
C ILE A 164 9.95 -13.24 1.40
N LEU A 165 9.67 -14.45 1.90
CA LEU A 165 8.63 -14.67 2.90
C LEU A 165 8.98 -14.10 4.29
N GLU A 166 10.23 -14.23 4.73
CA GLU A 166 10.73 -13.66 6.00
C GLU A 166 10.99 -12.15 5.93
N ALA A 167 11.11 -11.57 4.72
CA ALA A 167 11.37 -10.15 4.48
C ALA A 167 10.18 -9.24 4.87
N GLN A 168 9.89 -9.07 6.16
CA GLN A 168 8.83 -8.19 6.64
C GLN A 168 8.89 -6.75 6.07
N PRO A 169 10.06 -6.12 5.79
CA PRO A 169 10.10 -4.81 5.11
C PRO A 169 9.50 -4.83 3.69
N LEU A 170 9.64 -5.93 2.94
CA LEU A 170 8.99 -6.12 1.62
C LEU A 170 7.47 -6.23 1.78
N TRP A 171 6.99 -7.03 2.74
CA TRP A 171 5.55 -7.16 3.00
C TRP A 171 4.92 -5.85 3.48
N ASN A 172 5.61 -5.12 4.35
CA ASN A 172 5.19 -3.78 4.77
C ASN A 172 5.16 -2.81 3.59
N ALA A 173 6.12 -2.84 2.65
CA ALA A 173 6.10 -2.00 1.46
C ALA A 173 4.90 -2.32 0.54
N LEU A 174 4.60 -3.60 0.31
CA LEU A 174 3.45 -4.06 -0.47
C LEU A 174 2.10 -3.68 0.18
N VAL A 175 2.01 -3.77 1.51
CA VAL A 175 0.80 -3.49 2.29
C VAL A 175 0.58 -1.98 2.47
N GLU A 176 1.57 -1.27 3.04
CA GLU A 176 1.43 0.15 3.34
C GLU A 176 1.48 1.04 2.09
N GLY A 177 2.13 0.54 1.02
CA GLY A 177 2.26 1.22 -0.27
C GLY A 177 3.45 2.17 -0.27
N ALA A 178 4.64 1.65 -0.65
CA ALA A 178 5.75 2.51 -1.03
C ALA A 178 5.28 3.48 -2.16
N PRO A 179 5.66 4.77 -2.15
CA PRO A 179 5.12 5.76 -3.09
C PRO A 179 5.28 5.41 -4.58
N ALA A 180 6.26 4.58 -4.92
CA ALA A 180 6.57 4.14 -6.28
C ALA A 180 6.09 2.71 -6.61
N LEU A 181 5.21 2.09 -5.81
CA LEU A 181 4.67 0.74 -6.10
C LEU A 181 3.54 0.71 -7.14
N GLY A 182 3.01 1.88 -7.51
CA GLY A 182 1.88 2.01 -8.45
C GLY A 182 0.57 1.41 -7.93
N VAL A 183 -0.38 1.20 -8.86
CA VAL A 183 -1.70 0.64 -8.53
C VAL A 183 -1.57 -0.83 -8.11
N ARG A 184 -2.22 -1.20 -7.02
CA ARG A 184 -2.27 -2.57 -6.48
C ARG A 184 -3.72 -3.05 -6.54
N THR A 185 -4.00 -4.14 -7.27
CA THR A 185 -5.37 -4.63 -7.48
C THR A 185 -5.53 -6.04 -6.95
N VAL A 186 -6.57 -6.25 -6.15
CA VAL A 186 -7.01 -7.59 -5.72
C VAL A 186 -8.28 -7.94 -6.49
N ARG A 187 -8.16 -8.90 -7.41
CA ARG A 187 -9.28 -9.52 -8.14
C ARG A 187 -9.75 -10.72 -7.33
N MET A 188 -11.05 -10.83 -7.11
CA MET A 188 -11.69 -11.96 -6.45
C MET A 188 -12.76 -12.53 -7.37
N VAL A 189 -12.76 -13.84 -7.58
CA VAL A 189 -13.80 -14.52 -8.37
C VAL A 189 -14.66 -15.34 -7.42
N VAL A 190 -15.95 -15.02 -7.39
CA VAL A 190 -16.93 -15.60 -6.47
C VAL A 190 -17.24 -17.05 -6.89
N VAL A 191 -16.96 -18.04 -6.03
CA VAL A 191 -17.16 -19.46 -6.35
C VAL A 191 -18.44 -20.07 -5.74
N ARG A 192 -19.25 -19.23 -5.09
CA ARG A 192 -20.58 -19.57 -4.55
C ARG A 192 -21.46 -18.32 -4.48
N GLN A 193 -22.75 -18.45 -4.79
CA GLN A 193 -23.68 -17.31 -4.72
C GLN A 193 -23.63 -16.62 -3.34
N VAL A 194 -23.59 -15.28 -3.35
CA VAL A 194 -23.49 -14.44 -2.15
C VAL A 194 -24.23 -13.11 -2.33
N VAL A 195 -25.00 -12.72 -1.32
CA VAL A 195 -25.73 -11.43 -1.29
C VAL A 195 -24.76 -10.31 -0.90
N GLY A 196 -24.94 -9.12 -1.47
CA GLY A 196 -24.10 -7.94 -1.20
C GLY A 196 -23.95 -7.60 0.28
N SER A 197 -25.03 -7.74 1.06
CA SER A 197 -25.01 -7.56 2.52
C SER A 197 -24.17 -8.60 3.27
N HIS A 198 -24.05 -9.84 2.76
CA HIS A 198 -23.12 -10.83 3.33
C HIS A 198 -21.66 -10.48 3.03
N MET A 199 -21.37 -9.86 1.88
CA MET A 199 -20.05 -9.34 1.55
C MET A 199 -19.72 -8.10 2.39
N GLN A 200 -20.65 -7.13 2.55
CA GLN A 200 -20.50 -6.01 3.49
C GLN A 200 -20.10 -6.49 4.89
N HIS A 201 -20.92 -7.35 5.51
CA HIS A 201 -20.62 -7.87 6.85
C HIS A 201 -19.35 -8.74 6.89
N GLY A 202 -19.00 -9.40 5.78
CA GLY A 202 -17.75 -10.13 5.60
C GLY A 202 -16.52 -9.22 5.70
N PHE A 203 -16.54 -8.12 4.95
CA PHE A 203 -15.47 -7.14 4.90
C PHE A 203 -15.42 -6.26 6.15
N GLU A 204 -16.56 -5.81 6.70
CA GLU A 204 -16.58 -5.01 7.94
C GLU A 204 -15.90 -5.74 9.11
N ARG A 205 -16.14 -7.05 9.27
CA ARG A 205 -15.48 -7.89 10.29
C ARG A 205 -13.96 -8.00 10.12
N GLN A 206 -13.43 -7.75 8.93
CA GLN A 206 -12.00 -7.88 8.63
C GLN A 206 -11.29 -6.52 8.58
N LEU A 207 -11.93 -5.50 7.99
CA LEU A 207 -11.37 -4.17 7.80
C LEU A 207 -11.52 -3.27 9.04
N ILE A 208 -12.64 -3.33 9.78
CA ILE A 208 -12.83 -2.45 10.95
C ILE A 208 -11.76 -2.69 12.04
N PRO A 209 -11.39 -3.94 12.41
CA PRO A 209 -10.29 -4.18 13.34
C PRO A 209 -8.93 -3.67 12.83
N ARG A 210 -8.71 -3.71 11.50
CA ARG A 210 -7.46 -3.28 10.86
C ARG A 210 -7.33 -1.76 10.83
N VAL A 211 -8.32 -1.03 10.32
CA VAL A 211 -8.28 0.45 10.33
C VAL A 211 -8.22 1.01 11.76
N LEU A 212 -8.87 0.37 12.74
CA LEU A 212 -8.78 0.75 14.14
C LEU A 212 -7.42 0.43 14.77
N HIS A 213 -6.73 -0.63 14.34
CA HIS A 213 -5.35 -0.91 14.75
C HIS A 213 -4.38 0.10 14.13
N ILE A 214 -4.53 0.40 12.83
CA ILE A 214 -3.71 1.39 12.12
C ILE A 214 -3.92 2.79 12.73
N ALA A 215 -5.16 3.18 13.05
CA ALA A 215 -5.48 4.47 13.67
C ALA A 215 -4.80 4.68 15.03
N LYS A 216 -4.43 3.63 15.76
CA LYS A 216 -3.62 3.74 17.00
C LYS A 216 -2.18 4.20 16.73
N ARG A 217 -1.69 4.05 15.49
CA ARG A 217 -0.42 4.62 15.00
C ARG A 217 -0.58 6.05 14.47
N GLY A 218 -1.79 6.63 14.51
CA GLY A 218 -2.10 7.99 14.10
C GLY A 218 -2.66 8.14 12.68
N GLY A 219 -2.70 9.39 12.21
CA GLY A 219 -3.09 9.77 10.85
C GLY A 219 -4.61 9.82 10.56
N CYS A 220 -5.48 9.41 11.49
CA CYS A 220 -6.93 9.61 11.43
C CYS A 220 -7.52 9.54 12.86
N ARG A 221 -8.74 10.05 13.07
CA ARG A 221 -9.49 9.69 14.29
C ARG A 221 -10.07 8.28 14.10
N PRO A 222 -10.09 7.41 15.12
CA PRO A 222 -10.65 6.05 15.00
C PRO A 222 -12.10 6.00 14.51
N ALA A 223 -12.89 7.04 14.78
CA ALA A 223 -14.26 7.17 14.27
C ALA A 223 -14.32 7.37 12.75
N ASP A 224 -13.47 8.24 12.20
CA ASP A 224 -13.42 8.56 10.76
C ASP A 224 -12.95 7.34 9.97
N CYS A 225 -11.85 6.73 10.40
CA CYS A 225 -11.31 5.50 9.81
C CYS A 225 -12.34 4.33 9.82
N LYS A 226 -13.16 4.21 10.87
CA LYS A 226 -14.26 3.25 10.94
C LYS A 226 -15.42 3.62 9.98
N ALA A 227 -15.69 4.91 9.79
CA ALA A 227 -16.69 5.40 8.85
C ALA A 227 -16.26 5.19 7.38
N ASP A 228 -14.98 5.39 7.05
CA ASP A 228 -14.40 5.10 5.73
C ASP A 228 -14.51 3.60 5.39
N ALA A 229 -14.09 2.73 6.31
CA ALA A 229 -14.23 1.28 6.12
C ALA A 229 -15.69 0.86 5.93
N LYS A 230 -16.64 1.46 6.66
CA LYS A 230 -18.08 1.22 6.47
C LYS A 230 -18.60 1.77 5.13
N ARG A 231 -18.17 2.97 4.71
CA ARG A 231 -18.53 3.58 3.42
C ARG A 231 -18.10 2.67 2.26
N PHE A 232 -16.90 2.12 2.32
CA PHE A 232 -16.40 1.14 1.34
C PHE A 232 -17.19 -0.17 1.38
N CYS A 233 -17.40 -0.76 2.56
CA CYS A 233 -18.14 -2.02 2.68
C CYS A 233 -19.60 -1.91 2.21
N ALA A 234 -20.23 -0.75 2.36
CA ALA A 234 -21.60 -0.50 1.90
C ALA A 234 -21.75 -0.57 0.37
N LEU A 235 -20.69 -0.35 -0.41
CA LEU A 235 -20.72 -0.44 -1.88
C LEU A 235 -21.14 -1.84 -2.36
N PHE A 236 -20.84 -2.90 -1.62
CA PHE A 236 -21.28 -4.27 -1.96
C PHE A 236 -22.81 -4.42 -2.02
N CYS A 237 -23.57 -3.61 -1.28
CA CYS A 237 -25.03 -3.66 -1.30
C CYS A 237 -25.64 -3.11 -2.60
N LEU A 238 -24.88 -2.37 -3.41
CA LEU A 238 -25.30 -1.87 -4.72
C LEU A 238 -25.42 -2.97 -5.79
N VAL A 239 -24.91 -4.18 -5.52
CA VAL A 239 -24.91 -5.34 -6.44
C VAL A 239 -26.15 -6.23 -6.25
N GLY A 240 -26.80 -6.19 -5.10
CA GLY A 240 -27.85 -7.14 -4.73
C GLY A 240 -27.29 -8.55 -4.47
N THR A 241 -27.03 -9.35 -5.51
CA THR A 241 -26.52 -10.73 -5.41
C THR A 241 -25.46 -11.02 -6.47
N MET A 242 -24.26 -11.42 -6.02
CA MET A 242 -23.19 -11.96 -6.86
C MET A 242 -23.43 -13.45 -7.12
N LYS A 243 -23.22 -13.87 -8.37
CA LYS A 243 -23.36 -15.27 -8.81
C LYS A 243 -22.02 -16.01 -8.71
N VAL A 244 -22.04 -17.32 -8.95
CA VAL A 244 -20.80 -18.05 -9.27
C VAL A 244 -20.20 -17.45 -10.55
N GLY A 245 -18.91 -17.15 -10.53
CA GLY A 245 -18.20 -16.47 -11.59
C GLY A 245 -18.15 -14.94 -11.46
N SER A 246 -18.93 -14.30 -10.56
CA SER A 246 -18.90 -12.84 -10.42
C SER A 246 -17.50 -12.34 -10.04
N ASP A 247 -17.08 -11.29 -10.73
CA ASP A 247 -15.73 -10.74 -10.77
C ASP A 247 -15.66 -9.45 -9.94
N VAL A 248 -15.02 -9.50 -8.77
CA VAL A 248 -14.89 -8.36 -7.86
C VAL A 248 -13.46 -7.82 -7.93
N ARG A 249 -13.26 -6.57 -8.37
CA ARG A 249 -11.92 -5.94 -8.39
C ARG A 249 -11.87 -4.84 -7.33
N ILE A 250 -10.88 -4.93 -6.44
CA ILE A 250 -10.55 -3.88 -5.46
C ILE A 250 -9.21 -3.29 -5.87
N ALA A 251 -9.23 -2.08 -6.42
CA ALA A 251 -8.02 -1.34 -6.77
C ALA A 251 -7.62 -0.41 -5.62
N VAL A 252 -6.32 -0.35 -5.34
CA VAL A 252 -5.71 0.53 -4.35
C VAL A 252 -4.63 1.36 -5.05
N ASP A 253 -4.93 2.64 -5.28
CA ASP A 253 -4.01 3.62 -5.85
C ASP A 253 -3.72 4.71 -4.82
N ALA A 254 -2.46 4.83 -4.40
CA ALA A 254 -2.03 5.63 -3.25
C ALA A 254 -2.95 5.48 -2.00
N ASP A 255 -3.84 6.44 -1.76
CA ASP A 255 -4.81 6.47 -0.66
C ASP A 255 -6.28 6.24 -1.10
N VAL A 256 -6.53 6.01 -2.39
CA VAL A 256 -7.85 5.70 -2.97
C VAL A 256 -8.07 4.20 -3.02
N VAL A 257 -9.23 3.75 -2.52
CA VAL A 257 -9.69 2.37 -2.64
C VAL A 257 -10.97 2.33 -3.46
N SER A 258 -10.92 1.73 -4.65
CA SER A 258 -12.03 1.67 -5.60
C SER A 258 -12.56 0.25 -5.77
N LEU A 259 -13.88 0.10 -5.80
CA LEU A 259 -14.56 -1.19 -5.97
C LEU A 259 -15.27 -1.25 -7.32
N SER A 260 -15.05 -2.31 -8.09
CA SER A 260 -15.91 -2.71 -9.20
C SER A 260 -16.35 -4.17 -9.07
N VAL A 261 -17.52 -4.48 -9.62
CA VAL A 261 -18.07 -5.84 -9.71
C VAL A 261 -18.65 -6.06 -11.09
N ASP A 262 -18.28 -7.18 -11.73
CA ASP A 262 -18.70 -7.57 -13.08
C ASP A 262 -18.49 -6.41 -14.09
N GLY A 263 -17.28 -5.85 -14.07
CA GLY A 263 -16.84 -4.69 -14.88
C GLY A 263 -17.36 -3.33 -14.39
N ARG A 264 -18.49 -3.28 -13.68
CA ARG A 264 -19.14 -2.04 -13.22
C ARG A 264 -18.44 -1.45 -11.99
N VAL A 265 -17.90 -0.23 -12.11
CA VAL A 265 -17.45 0.57 -10.96
C VAL A 265 -18.65 0.91 -10.07
N LEU A 266 -18.51 0.65 -8.75
CA LEU A 266 -19.53 0.87 -7.74
C LEU A 266 -19.27 2.13 -6.90
N GLY A 267 -18.00 2.51 -6.75
CA GLY A 267 -17.58 3.71 -6.04
C GLY A 267 -16.16 3.61 -5.53
N GLU A 268 -15.69 4.69 -4.92
CA GLU A 268 -14.34 4.82 -4.34
C GLU A 268 -14.37 5.45 -2.95
N VAL A 269 -13.31 5.18 -2.17
CA VAL A 269 -13.09 5.73 -0.84
C VAL A 269 -11.63 6.14 -0.70
N ARG A 270 -11.38 7.45 -0.70
CA ARG A 270 -10.08 8.02 -0.32
C ARG A 270 -9.91 7.96 1.20
N SER A 271 -9.00 7.12 1.67
CA SER A 271 -8.60 6.95 3.08
C SER A 271 -7.33 6.10 3.16
N LYS A 272 -6.19 6.70 3.52
CA LYS A 272 -4.89 6.00 3.57
C LYS A 272 -4.94 4.75 4.45
N GLN A 273 -5.58 4.82 5.61
CA GLN A 273 -5.68 3.68 6.52
C GLN A 273 -6.57 2.57 5.98
N LEU A 274 -7.56 2.87 5.13
CA LEU A 274 -8.34 1.87 4.42
C LEU A 274 -7.50 1.18 3.34
N ALA A 275 -6.74 1.95 2.55
CA ALA A 275 -5.82 1.41 1.54
C ALA A 275 -4.85 0.39 2.15
N VAL A 276 -4.22 0.75 3.28
CA VAL A 276 -3.36 -0.17 4.05
C VAL A 276 -4.15 -1.35 4.62
N ALA A 277 -5.33 -1.14 5.20
CA ALA A 277 -6.14 -2.22 5.77
C ALA A 277 -6.66 -3.24 4.74
N VAL A 278 -6.94 -2.80 3.51
CA VAL A 278 -7.33 -3.69 2.40
C VAL A 278 -6.16 -4.58 2.01
N MET A 279 -4.96 -4.01 1.81
CA MET A 279 -3.79 -4.82 1.46
C MET A 279 -3.34 -5.71 2.62
N ASP A 280 -3.41 -5.27 3.88
CA ASP A 280 -3.15 -6.10 5.08
C ASP A 280 -4.15 -7.27 5.18
N MET A 281 -5.37 -7.13 4.66
CA MET A 281 -6.35 -8.21 4.63
C MET A 281 -5.90 -9.39 3.74
N PHE A 282 -5.12 -9.14 2.69
CA PHE A 282 -4.68 -10.18 1.74
C PHE A 282 -3.18 -10.53 1.84
N LEU A 283 -2.32 -9.57 2.20
CA LEU A 283 -0.85 -9.73 2.22
C LEU A 283 -0.24 -9.54 3.62
N GLY A 284 -1.02 -9.05 4.60
CA GLY A 284 -0.57 -8.93 5.99
C GLY A 284 -0.39 -10.29 6.68
N ASP A 285 0.27 -10.30 7.83
CA ASP A 285 0.68 -11.54 8.53
C ASP A 285 -0.52 -12.39 8.99
N ARG A 286 -1.70 -11.77 9.10
CA ARG A 286 -2.99 -12.40 9.40
C ARG A 286 -3.94 -12.35 8.19
N SER A 287 -3.39 -12.60 7.00
CA SER A 287 -4.14 -12.66 5.74
C SER A 287 -5.39 -13.55 5.84
N VAL A 288 -6.43 -13.18 5.10
CA VAL A 288 -7.62 -14.01 4.95
C VAL A 288 -7.41 -15.15 3.94
N VAL A 289 -6.38 -15.10 3.08
CA VAL A 289 -6.13 -16.13 2.07
C VAL A 289 -4.89 -16.93 2.48
N ASN A 290 -5.12 -18.15 2.94
CA ASN A 290 -4.05 -19.08 3.31
C ASN A 290 -3.17 -19.33 2.07
N GLY A 291 -1.84 -19.43 2.27
CA GLY A 291 -0.89 -19.68 1.19
C GLY A 291 -0.57 -18.48 0.26
N LEU A 292 -1.45 -17.48 0.16
CA LEU A 292 -1.31 -16.37 -0.81
C LEU A 292 0.03 -15.62 -0.71
N ARG A 293 0.58 -15.39 0.49
CA ARG A 293 1.92 -14.78 0.63
C ARG A 293 3.02 -15.63 -0.01
N ARG A 294 2.94 -16.97 0.02
CA ARG A 294 3.94 -17.84 -0.63
C ARG A 294 3.77 -17.81 -2.15
N ASP A 295 2.55 -17.81 -2.66
CA ASP A 295 2.31 -17.72 -4.10
C ASP A 295 2.72 -16.33 -4.67
N VAL A 296 2.45 -15.25 -3.91
CA VAL A 296 3.01 -13.91 -4.20
C VAL A 296 4.54 -13.90 -4.13
N ALA A 297 5.17 -14.57 -3.15
CA ALA A 297 6.63 -14.64 -3.05
C ALA A 297 7.26 -15.38 -4.25
N VAL A 298 6.66 -16.46 -4.73
CA VAL A 298 7.07 -17.15 -5.96
C VAL A 298 6.95 -16.23 -7.18
N GLY A 299 5.84 -15.50 -7.31
CA GLY A 299 5.66 -14.51 -8.39
C GLY A 299 6.66 -13.35 -8.33
N LEU A 300 6.96 -12.84 -7.14
CA LEU A 300 7.95 -11.77 -6.93
C LEU A 300 9.37 -12.26 -7.24
N HIS A 301 9.74 -13.46 -6.80
CA HIS A 301 11.01 -14.09 -7.17
C HIS A 301 11.14 -14.14 -8.70
N GLN A 302 10.15 -14.72 -9.41
CA GLN A 302 10.12 -14.79 -10.88
C GLN A 302 10.15 -13.43 -11.59
N TRP A 303 9.66 -12.36 -10.95
CA TRP A 303 9.65 -11.00 -11.51
C TRP A 303 10.94 -10.21 -11.28
N LEU A 304 11.81 -10.68 -10.39
CA LEU A 304 13.00 -9.98 -9.89
C LEU A 304 14.31 -10.77 -10.13
N LEU A 305 14.25 -11.82 -10.97
CA LEU A 305 15.41 -12.43 -11.62
C LEU A 305 16.01 -11.52 -12.70
#